data_AF-J3JIG2-F1
#
_entry.id   AF-J3JIG2-F1
#
_cell.length_a   1.000
_cell.length_b   1.000
_cell.length_c   1.000
_cell.angle_alpha   90.00
_cell.angle_beta   90.00
_cell.angle_gamma   90.00
#
_symmetry.space_group_name_H-M   'P 1'
#
loop_
_entity.id
_entity.type
_entity.pdbx_description
1 polymer ?
#
loop_
_entity_poly.entity_id
_entity_poly.type
_entity_poly.pdbx_seq_one_letter_code
_entity_poly.pdbx_strand_id
1 'polypeptide(L)'
;MSSTPTPDRRTGVPASISAQLTVFFDGRFWVGVLEHHELRHGGDANSRAITVRAARHVFGAEPSDVELYDFLLTHGGILIDRAAASPPVPAPRSVDSSSTPRPIPSAPPGRPPRRPARARPSTAA
;
A
#
# COMPACT_ATOMS: atom_id res chain seq x y z
N MET A 1 -22.10 36.73 26.95
CA MET A 1 -22.82 35.63 26.25
C MET A 1 -21.79 34.57 25.94
N SER A 2 -21.80 33.45 26.66
CA SER A 2 -20.83 32.36 26.47
C SER A 2 -21.36 31.41 25.40
N SER A 3 -20.75 31.43 24.22
CA SER A 3 -21.06 30.49 23.16
C SER A 3 -20.27 29.20 23.39
N THR A 4 -20.90 28.19 23.98
CA THR A 4 -20.38 26.81 23.97
C THR A 4 -20.39 26.27 22.53
N PRO A 5 -19.27 25.78 21.99
CA PRO A 5 -19.29 25.14 20.68
C PRO A 5 -19.96 23.77 20.82
N THR A 6 -21.08 23.58 20.13
CA THR A 6 -21.76 22.30 19.96
C THR A 6 -20.77 21.31 19.32
N PRO A 7 -20.45 20.17 19.92
CA PRO A 7 -19.64 19.16 19.26
C PRO A 7 -20.44 18.62 18.07
N ASP A 8 -19.93 18.83 16.86
CA ASP A 8 -20.55 18.36 15.62
C ASP A 8 -20.53 16.83 15.58
N ARG A 9 -21.64 16.23 16.01
CA ARG A 9 -21.84 14.78 16.16
C ARG A 9 -21.73 14.02 14.83
N ARG A 10 -21.65 14.71 13.69
CA ARG A 10 -21.49 14.11 12.36
C ARG A 10 -20.04 13.81 11.95
N THR A 11 -19.05 14.27 12.72
CA THR A 11 -17.63 13.99 12.44
C THR A 11 -17.14 12.62 12.92
N GLY A 12 -18.00 11.81 13.56
CA GLY A 12 -17.58 10.61 14.29
C GLY A 12 -17.65 9.28 13.55
N VAL A 13 -18.32 9.19 12.40
CA VAL A 13 -18.50 7.91 11.68
C VAL A 13 -17.67 7.93 10.40
N PRO A 14 -16.71 6.99 10.24
CA PRO A 14 -15.94 6.90 9.01
C PRO A 14 -16.80 6.48 7.82
N ALA A 15 -16.44 7.00 6.65
CA ALA A 15 -17.06 6.70 5.37
C ALA A 15 -16.80 5.25 4.92
N SER A 16 -15.66 4.68 5.32
CA SER A 16 -15.36 3.26 5.18
C SER A 16 -14.31 2.84 6.19
N ILE A 17 -14.36 1.57 6.59
CA ILE A 17 -13.37 0.92 7.43
C ILE A 17 -12.89 -0.34 6.71
N SER A 18 -11.59 -0.57 6.68
CA SER A 18 -11.00 -1.85 6.30
C SER A 18 -9.90 -2.25 7.29
N ALA A 19 -9.61 -3.54 7.34
CA ALA A 19 -8.52 -4.08 8.14
C ALA A 19 -7.65 -5.01 7.29
N GLN A 20 -6.34 -4.99 7.54
CA GLN A 20 -5.37 -5.84 6.86
C GLN A 20 -4.41 -6.42 7.89
N LEU A 21 -4.25 -7.74 7.91
CA LEU A 21 -3.20 -8.40 8.67
C LEU A 21 -2.03 -8.73 7.73
N THR A 22 -0.85 -8.22 8.03
CA THR A 22 0.38 -8.58 7.34
C THR A 22 1.26 -9.41 8.28
N VAL A 23 1.66 -10.59 7.84
CA VAL A 23 2.55 -11.49 8.58
C VAL A 23 3.90 -11.52 7.89
N PHE A 24 4.97 -11.28 8.63
CA PHE A 24 6.33 -11.25 8.11
C PHE A 24 7.36 -11.66 9.17
N PHE A 25 8.55 -12.05 8.72
CA PHE A 25 9.68 -12.35 9.60
C PHE A 25 10.52 -11.09 9.85
N ASP A 26 10.70 -10.70 11.11
CA ASP A 26 11.42 -9.46 11.49
C ASP A 26 12.94 -9.65 11.67
N GLY A 27 13.47 -10.82 11.33
CA GLY A 27 14.86 -11.21 11.57
C GLY A 27 15.06 -12.03 12.85
N ARG A 28 14.03 -12.13 13.70
CA ARG A 28 14.06 -12.98 14.91
C ARG A 28 12.78 -13.80 15.09
N PHE A 29 11.64 -13.18 14.88
CA PHE A 29 10.33 -13.79 15.09
C PHE A 29 9.42 -13.54 13.89
N TRP A 30 8.44 -14.41 13.75
CA TRP A 30 7.29 -14.13 12.92
C TRP A 30 6.34 -13.19 13.65
N VAL A 31 5.97 -12.12 12.95
CA VAL A 31 5.20 -11.00 13.48
C VAL A 31 3.99 -10.76 12.59
N GLY A 32 2.83 -10.61 13.22
CA GLY A 32 1.61 -10.12 12.59
C GLY A 32 1.39 -8.65 12.93
N VAL A 33 1.15 -7.81 11.94
CA VAL A 33 0.71 -6.42 12.12
C VAL A 33 -0.67 -6.27 11.52
N LEU A 34 -1.65 -5.97 12.38
CA LEU A 34 -2.99 -5.64 11.96
C LEU A 34 -3.10 -4.13 11.79
N GLU A 35 -3.42 -3.69 10.59
CA GLU A 35 -3.70 -2.31 10.24
C GLU A 35 -5.21 -2.11 10.13
N HIS A 36 -5.72 -1.06 10.76
CA HIS A 36 -7.08 -0.57 10.68
C HIS A 36 -7.04 0.75 9.89
N HIS A 37 -7.59 0.73 8.69
CA HIS A 37 -7.69 1.87 7.79
C HIS A 37 -9.06 2.51 7.96
N GLU A 38 -9.04 3.75 8.43
CA GLU A 38 -10.23 4.55 8.64
C GLU A 38 -10.25 5.68 7.62
N LEU A 39 -11.35 5.75 6.88
CA LEU A 39 -11.58 6.79 5.92
C LEU A 39 -12.56 7.83 6.42
N ARG A 40 -12.15 9.10 6.37
CA ARG A 40 -13.04 10.23 6.71
C ARG A 40 -13.22 11.17 5.53
N HIS A 41 -14.45 11.61 5.34
CA HIS A 41 -14.73 12.78 4.51
C HIS A 41 -14.27 14.02 5.26
N GLY A 42 -13.47 14.85 4.60
CA GLY A 42 -13.13 16.18 5.05
C GLY A 42 -14.29 17.15 4.85
N GLY A 43 -14.13 18.37 5.36
CA GLY A 43 -15.16 19.42 5.27
C GLY A 43 -15.41 19.96 3.87
N ASP A 44 -14.59 19.58 2.88
CA ASP A 44 -14.80 19.88 1.47
C ASP A 44 -14.99 18.59 0.66
N ALA A 45 -15.66 18.69 -0.50
CA ALA A 45 -16.10 17.53 -1.29
C ALA A 45 -14.95 16.66 -1.84
N ASN A 46 -13.70 17.15 -1.81
CA ASN A 46 -12.54 16.47 -2.39
C ASN A 46 -11.49 16.07 -1.35
N SER A 47 -11.61 16.52 -0.11
CA SER A 47 -10.67 16.22 0.97
C SER A 47 -11.05 14.89 1.59
N ARG A 48 -10.31 13.84 1.25
CA ARG A 48 -10.46 12.50 1.80
C ARG A 48 -9.22 12.20 2.61
N ALA A 49 -9.37 12.03 3.92
CA ALA A 49 -8.27 11.67 4.80
C ALA A 49 -8.36 10.18 5.14
N ILE A 50 -7.28 9.45 4.90
CA ILE A 50 -7.11 8.07 5.37
C ILE A 50 -6.20 8.15 6.60
N THR A 51 -6.66 7.59 7.71
CA THR A 51 -5.82 7.36 8.90
C THR A 51 -5.66 5.87 9.11
N VAL A 52 -4.45 5.46 9.46
CA VAL A 52 -4.12 4.09 9.82
C VAL A 52 -3.84 4.02 11.31
N ARG A 53 -4.41 3.01 11.97
CA ARG A 53 -4.00 2.58 13.30
C ARG A 53 -3.53 1.14 13.22
N ALA A 54 -2.59 0.74 14.06
CA ALA A 54 -2.07 -0.63 14.00
C ALA A 54 -1.82 -1.25 15.37
N ALA A 55 -1.85 -2.57 15.41
CA ALA A 55 -1.42 -3.38 16.54
C ALA A 55 -0.54 -4.54 16.07
N ARG A 56 0.43 -4.90 16.90
CA ARG A 56 1.40 -5.98 16.63
C ARG A 56 1.11 -7.20 17.50
N HIS A 57 1.26 -8.38 16.91
CA HIS A 57 1.35 -9.67 17.59
C HIS A 57 2.63 -10.40 17.18
N VAL A 58 3.23 -11.16 18.10
CA VAL A 58 4.45 -11.94 17.84
C VAL A 58 4.10 -13.41 17.98
N PHE A 59 4.15 -14.15 16.88
CA PHE A 59 3.91 -15.59 16.83
C PHE A 59 5.12 -16.39 17.33
N GLY A 60 6.32 -15.82 17.22
CA GLY A 60 7.56 -16.53 17.53
C GLY A 60 8.03 -17.32 16.33
N ALA A 61 7.57 -18.56 16.20
CA ALA A 61 7.81 -19.42 15.03
C ALA A 61 6.88 -19.07 13.87
N GLU A 62 7.18 -19.61 12.68
CA GLU A 62 6.32 -19.43 11.50
C GLU A 62 4.95 -20.05 11.76
N PRO A 63 3.85 -19.26 11.77
CA PRO A 63 2.53 -19.82 11.95
C PRO A 63 2.13 -20.56 10.67
N SER A 64 1.60 -21.77 10.82
CA SER A 64 0.88 -22.42 9.74
C SER A 64 -0.43 -21.69 9.42
N ASP A 65 -1.00 -21.94 8.24
CA ASP A 65 -2.29 -21.35 7.85
C ASP A 65 -3.42 -21.67 8.85
N VAL A 66 -3.40 -22.87 9.44
CA VAL A 66 -4.41 -23.31 10.42
C VAL A 66 -4.23 -22.55 11.73
N GLU A 67 -2.99 -22.42 12.22
CA GLU A 67 -2.70 -21.66 13.44
C GLU A 67 -3.01 -20.18 13.26
N LEU A 68 -2.73 -19.61 12.10
CA LEU A 68 -3.07 -18.22 11.77
C LEU A 68 -4.59 -18.02 11.77
N TYR A 69 -5.34 -18.95 11.17
CA TYR A 69 -6.80 -18.89 11.14
C TYR A 69 -7.41 -19.01 12.54
N ASP A 70 -6.97 -19.99 13.34
CA ASP A 70 -7.43 -20.17 14.72
C ASP A 70 -7.10 -18.95 15.60
N PHE A 71 -5.90 -18.39 15.43
CA PHE A 71 -5.50 -17.15 16.08
C PHE A 71 -6.45 -16.00 15.74
N LEU A 72 -6.81 -15.83 14.47
CA LEU A 72 -7.72 -14.77 14.03
C LEU A 72 -9.13 -14.94 14.59
N LEU A 73 -9.65 -16.17 14.66
CA LEU A 73 -10.95 -16.46 15.26
C LEU A 73 -10.97 -16.14 16.76
N THR A 74 -9.91 -16.50 17.48
CA THR A 74 -9.86 -16.38 18.94
C THR A 74 -9.44 -14.97 19.39
N HIS A 75 -8.50 -14.34 18.69
CA HIS A 75 -7.83 -13.12 19.13
C HIS A 75 -8.02 -11.93 18.18
N GLY A 76 -8.67 -12.11 17.02
CA GLY A 76 -8.85 -11.06 16.02
C GLY A 76 -9.55 -9.82 16.57
N GLY A 77 -10.64 -10.01 17.34
CA GLY A 77 -11.36 -8.91 17.99
C GLY A 77 -10.47 -8.10 18.94
N ILE A 78 -9.72 -8.78 19.80
CA ILE A 78 -8.78 -8.15 20.74
C ILE A 78 -7.69 -7.36 19.98
N LEU A 79 -7.22 -7.88 18.85
CA LEU A 79 -6.21 -7.23 18.04
C LEU A 79 -6.77 -5.97 17.35
N ILE A 80 -8.01 -6.02 16.89
CA ILE A 80 -8.75 -4.86 16.35
C ILE A 80 -8.92 -3.78 17.43
N ASP A 81 -9.35 -4.16 18.64
CA ASP A 81 -9.54 -3.22 19.76
C ASP A 81 -8.23 -2.54 20.16
N ARG A 82 -7.13 -3.31 20.20
CA ARG A 82 -5.78 -2.76 20.42
C ARG A 82 -5.38 -1.79 19.33
N ALA A 83 -5.64 -2.12 18.06
CA ALA A 83 -5.37 -1.20 16.96
C ALA A 83 -6.22 0.07 17.09
N ALA A 84 -7.51 -0.05 17.44
CA ALA A 84 -8.38 1.10 17.66
C ALA A 84 -7.91 2.01 18.81
N ALA A 85 -7.27 1.45 19.84
CA ALA A 85 -6.67 2.19 20.94
C ALA A 85 -5.33 2.87 20.58
N SER A 86 -4.63 2.43 19.54
CA SER A 86 -3.38 3.02 19.08
C SER A 86 -3.58 4.41 18.45
N PRO A 87 -2.61 5.35 18.57
CA PRO A 87 -2.70 6.66 17.93
C PRO A 87 -2.91 6.56 16.41
N PRO A 88 -3.79 7.39 15.81
CA PRO A 88 -3.96 7.42 14.36
C PRO A 88 -2.79 8.11 13.67
N VAL A 89 -2.32 7.50 12.59
CA VAL A 89 -1.27 8.03 11.71
C VAL A 89 -1.89 8.34 10.35
N PRO A 90 -1.67 9.54 9.76
CA PRO A 90 -2.12 9.81 8.40
C PRO A 90 -1.48 8.80 7.43
N ALA A 91 -2.30 8.12 6.63
CA ALA A 91 -1.77 7.32 5.55
C ALA A 91 -1.12 8.26 4.53
N PRO A 92 0.04 7.89 3.95
CA PRO A 92 0.49 8.57 2.74
C PRO A 92 -0.65 8.48 1.73
N ARG A 93 -1.00 9.62 1.13
CA ARG A 93 -1.90 9.64 -0.01
C ARG A 93 -1.28 8.67 -1.01
N SER A 94 -2.00 7.61 -1.37
CA SER A 94 -1.65 6.88 -2.58
C SER A 94 -1.61 7.93 -3.67
N VAL A 95 -0.40 8.29 -4.10
CA VAL A 95 -0.23 8.86 -5.41
C VAL A 95 -0.84 7.80 -6.30
N ASP A 96 -2.05 8.07 -6.76
CA ASP A 96 -2.70 7.26 -7.78
C ASP A 96 -1.59 6.99 -8.79
N SER A 97 -1.30 5.72 -9.07
CA SER A 97 -0.10 5.27 -9.81
C SER A 97 -0.08 5.75 -11.29
N SER A 98 -0.74 6.86 -11.60
CA SER A 98 -0.89 7.51 -12.89
C SER A 98 -0.08 8.82 -13.01
N SER A 99 0.99 9.02 -12.23
CA SER A 99 1.93 10.12 -12.49
C SER A 99 3.40 9.71 -12.40
N THR A 100 3.76 8.57 -13.00
CA THR A 100 5.14 8.40 -13.49
C THR A 100 5.12 8.79 -14.97
N PRO A 101 5.81 9.87 -15.40
CA PRO A 101 6.09 10.06 -16.81
C PRO A 101 6.81 8.80 -17.29
N ARG A 102 6.23 8.10 -18.27
CA ARG A 102 6.89 6.95 -18.90
C ARG A 102 8.30 7.39 -19.30
N PRO A 103 9.37 6.68 -18.87
CA PRO A 103 10.69 6.94 -19.42
C PRO A 103 10.60 6.77 -20.93
N ILE A 104 10.91 7.84 -21.67
CA ILE A 104 11.06 7.77 -23.12
C ILE A 104 12.07 6.65 -23.39
N PRO A 105 11.76 5.62 -24.20
CA PRO A 105 12.75 4.61 -24.54
C PRO A 105 13.94 5.32 -25.20
N SER A 106 15.11 5.25 -24.58
CA SER A 106 16.35 5.67 -25.24
C SER A 106 16.47 4.90 -26.55
N ALA A 107 16.51 5.63 -27.66
CA ALA A 107 16.66 5.05 -28.99
C ALA A 107 17.88 4.10 -29.01
N PRO A 108 17.75 2.88 -29.57
CA PRO A 108 18.87 1.95 -29.60
C PRO A 108 20.03 2.54 -30.42
N PRO A 109 21.28 2.32 -30.00
CA PRO A 109 22.45 2.82 -30.71
C PRO A 109 22.47 2.28 -32.15
N GLY A 110 22.71 3.20 -33.09
CA GLY A 110 22.64 2.96 -34.53
C GLY A 110 23.40 1.71 -34.97
N ARG A 111 22.71 0.86 -35.73
CA ARG A 111 23.27 -0.31 -36.41
C ARG A 111 24.35 0.17 -37.40
N PRO A 112 25.61 -0.33 -37.32
CA PRO A 112 26.62 0.06 -38.28
C PRO A 112 26.23 -0.38 -39.70
N PRO A 113 26.45 0.46 -40.73
CA PRO A 113 26.05 0.14 -42.10
C PRO A 113 26.80 -1.10 -42.61
N ARG A 114 26.04 -2.08 -43.08
CA ARG A 114 26.56 -3.29 -43.71
C ARG A 114 27.24 -2.90 -45.04
N ARG A 115 28.58 -2.97 -45.03
CA ARG A 115 29.46 -2.67 -46.16
C ARG A 115 29.10 -3.57 -47.36
N PRO A 116 28.69 -3.03 -48.52
CA PRO A 116 28.36 -3.85 -49.68
C PRO A 116 29.64 -4.49 -50.25
N ALA A 117 29.58 -5.80 -50.47
CA ALA A 117 30.62 -6.55 -51.17
C ALA A 117 30.66 -6.08 -52.64
N ARG A 118 31.85 -5.62 -53.07
CA ARG A 118 32.12 -5.28 -54.47
C ARG A 118 32.04 -6.56 -55.31
N ALA A 119 31.01 -6.71 -56.14
CA ALA A 119 31.01 -7.70 -57.20
C ALA A 119 31.98 -7.22 -58.30
N ARG A 120 32.98 -8.05 -58.62
CA ARG A 120 33.84 -7.87 -59.80
C ARG A 120 33.06 -8.42 -61.01
N PRO A 121 32.94 -7.68 -62.12
CA PRO A 121 32.36 -8.23 -63.34
C PRO A 121 33.39 -9.14 -64.03
N SER A 122 32.99 -10.36 -64.38
CA SER A 122 33.72 -11.21 -65.32
C SER A 122 32.73 -11.91 -66.26
N THR A 123 32.88 -11.57 -67.54
CA THR A 123 32.74 -12.43 -68.74
C THR A 123 31.35 -12.88 -69.21
N ALA A 124 30.98 -12.39 -70.40
CA ALA A 124 30.48 -13.10 -71.60
C ALA A 124 30.15 -12.00 -72.64
N ALA A 125 30.47 -12.05 -73.94
CA ALA A 125 30.91 -13.09 -74.87
C ALA A 125 31.80 -12.46 -75.96
#